data_AF-A0A438DTR7-F1
#
_entry.id   AF-A0A438DTR7-F1
#
_cell.length_a   1.000
_cell.length_b   1.000
_cell.length_c   1.000
_cell.angle_alpha   90.00
_cell.angle_beta   90.00
_cell.angle_gamma   90.00
#
_symmetry.space_group_name_H-M   'P 1'
#
loop_
_entity.id
_entity.type
_entity.pdbx_description
1 polymer ?
#
loop_
_entity_poly.entity_id
_entity_poly.type
_entity_poly.pdbx_seq_one_letter_code
_entity_poly.pdbx_strand_id
1 'polypeptide(L)' 'MGSLIRKFFIYDSVAPNKANSHHFKNMIIRAQQAGMGIEPPSPYEIKNKYLDIEYKDMEAYVN' A
#
# COMPACT_ATOMS: atom_id res chain seq x y z
N MET A 1 7.98 -0.61 -14.35
CA MET A 1 7.01 -0.30 -13.28
C MET A 1 5.66 0.21 -13.80
N GLY A 2 5.62 1.23 -14.67
CA GLY A 2 4.35 1.80 -15.18
C GLY A 2 3.37 0.80 -15.84
N SER A 3 3.88 -0.20 -16.55
CA SER A 3 3.06 -1.27 -17.13
C SER A 3 2.37 -2.16 -16.10
N LEU A 4 3.05 -2.48 -14.99
CA LEU A 4 2.50 -3.26 -13.87
C LEU A 4 1.46 -2.44 -13.10
N ILE A 5 1.76 -1.16 -12.83
CA ILE A 5 0.84 -0.24 -12.18
C ILE A 5 -0.46 -0.12 -13.00
N ARG A 6 -0.37 0.09 -14.32
CA ARG A 6 -1.56 0.17 -15.18
C ARG A 6 -2.44 -1.09 -15.08
N LYS A 7 -1.86 -2.29 -14.92
CA LYS A 7 -2.63 -3.53 -14.78
C LYS A 7 -3.48 -3.51 -13.51
N PHE A 8 -2.91 -3.13 -12.37
CA PHE A 8 -3.65 -2.99 -11.11
C PHE A 8 -4.81 -2.00 -11.26
N PHE A 9 -4.58 -0.84 -11.88
CA PHE A 9 -5.65 0.16 -12.05
C PHE A 9 -6.79 -0.30 -12.96
N ILE A 10 -6.48 -1.02 -14.05
CA ILE A 10 -7.51 -1.48 -14.99
C ILE A 10 -8.25 -2.71 -14.45
N TYR A 11 -7.52 -3.73 -14.01
CA TYR A 11 -8.13 -5.01 -13.65
C TYR A 11 -8.83 -4.96 -12.29
N ASP A 12 -8.30 -4.20 -11.34
CA ASP A 12 -8.91 -4.05 -10.02
C ASP A 12 -9.83 -2.81 -9.95
N SER A 13 -10.14 -2.21 -11.11
CA SER A 13 -11.05 -1.06 -11.24
C SER A 13 -10.69 0.13 -10.33
N VAL A 14 -9.40 0.36 -10.10
CA VAL A 14 -8.92 1.48 -9.29
C VAL A 14 -8.92 2.76 -10.13
N ALA A 15 -9.60 3.79 -9.63
CA ALA A 15 -9.69 5.07 -10.33
C ALA A 15 -8.29 5.69 -10.56
N PRO A 16 -7.98 6.18 -11.79
CA PRO A 16 -6.64 6.71 -12.12
C PRO A 16 -6.16 7.83 -11.20
N ASN A 17 -7.07 8.65 -10.66
CA ASN A 17 -6.73 9.72 -9.73
C ASN A 17 -6.10 9.22 -8.41
N LYS A 18 -6.26 7.93 -8.06
CA LYS A 18 -5.60 7.33 -6.89
C LYS A 18 -4.07 7.31 -7.03
N ALA A 19 -3.53 7.41 -8.24
CA ALA A 19 -2.08 7.57 -8.46
C ALA A 19 -1.54 8.89 -7.86
N ASN A 20 -2.40 9.89 -7.64
CA ASN A 20 -2.02 11.15 -6.99
C ASN A 20 -1.95 11.06 -5.46
N SER A 21 -2.49 9.99 -4.85
CA SER A 21 -2.49 9.79 -3.41
C SER A 21 -1.06 9.75 -2.85
N HIS A 22 -0.84 10.42 -1.72
CA HIS A 22 0.43 10.36 -1.01
C HIS A 22 0.76 8.92 -0.60
N HIS A 23 -0.23 8.14 -0.16
CA HIS A 23 -0.06 6.73 0.21
C HIS A 23 0.42 5.88 -0.97
N PHE A 24 -0.16 6.07 -2.16
CA PHE A 24 0.27 5.33 -3.36
C PHE A 24 1.73 5.66 -3.72
N LYS A 25 2.08 6.95 -3.75
CA LYS A 25 3.47 7.38 -4.04
C LYS A 25 4.46 6.82 -3.01
N ASN A 26 4.12 6.88 -1.74
CA ASN A 26 4.94 6.33 -0.67
C ASN A 26 5.12 4.82 -0.79
N MET A 27 4.05 4.08 -1.12
CA MET A 27 4.15 2.63 -1.35
C MET A 27 5.16 2.30 -2.45
N ILE A 28 5.13 3.02 -3.58
CA ILE A 28 6.09 2.81 -4.68
C ILE A 28 7.53 3.14 -4.24
N ILE A 29 7.73 4.27 -3.55
CA ILE A 29 9.06 4.68 -3.07
C ILE A 29 9.62 3.67 -2.06
N ARG A 30 8.80 3.23 -1.10
CA ARG A 30 9.20 2.26 -0.07
C ARG A 30 9.48 0.89 -0.67
N ALA A 31 8.67 0.42 -1.61
CA ALA A 31 8.92 -0.82 -2.34
C ALA A 31 10.23 -0.76 -3.12
N GLN A 32 10.54 0.38 -3.74
CA GLN A 32 11.81 0.58 -4.44
C GLN A 32 13.02 0.60 -3.47
N GLN A 33 12.88 1.24 -2.30
CA GLN A 33 13.92 1.29 -1.27
C GLN A 33 14.22 -0.09 -0.67
N ALA A 34 13.18 -0.89 -0.42
CA ALA A 34 13.32 -2.19 0.21
C ALA A 34 13.94 -3.25 -0.71
N GLY A 35 13.94 -3.01 -2.03
CA GLY A 35 14.66 -3.81 -3.01
C GLY A 35 13.96 -5.12 -3.39
N MET A 36 14.67 -5.96 -4.16
CA MET A 36 14.17 -7.27 -4.57
C MET A 36 14.19 -8.25 -3.40
N GLY A 37 13.14 -9.06 -3.26
CA GLY A 37 13.03 -10.10 -2.22
C GLY A 37 12.07 -9.76 -1.08
N ILE A 38 11.46 -8.57 -1.09
CA ILE A 38 10.32 -8.29 -0.22
C ILE A 38 9.12 -9.06 -0.72
N GLU A 39 8.65 -9.99 0.10
CA GLU A 39 7.39 -10.69 -0.14
C GLU A 39 6.23 -9.71 0.08
N PRO A 40 5.31 -9.57 -0.90
CA PRO A 40 4.13 -8.76 -0.70
C PRO A 40 3.28 -9.36 0.43
N PRO A 41 2.69 -8.54 1.32
CA PRO A 41 1.90 -9.05 2.42
C PRO A 41 0.65 -9.77 1.89
N SER A 42 0.29 -10.84 2.57
CA SER A 42 -0.94 -11.58 2.27
C SER A 42 -2.20 -10.76 2.62
N PRO A 43 -3.37 -11.08 2.04
CA PRO A 43 -4.63 -10.46 2.45
C PRO A 43 -4.92 -10.60 3.95
N TYR A 44 -4.50 -11.72 4.56
CA TYR A 44 -4.65 -11.95 5.99
C TYR A 44 -3.78 -10.98 6.82
N GLU A 45 -2.53 -10.78 6.42
CA GLU A 45 -1.64 -9.85 7.10
C GLU A 45 -2.13 -8.40 6.96
N ILE A 46 -2.59 -8.00 5.76
CA ILE A 46 -3.17 -6.66 5.56
C ILE A 46 -4.37 -6.47 6.50
N LYS A 47 -5.31 -7.41 6.50
CA LYS A 47 -6.57 -7.28 7.24
C LYS A 47 -6.39 -7.34 8.76
N ASN A 48 -5.51 -8.20 9.26
CA ASN A 48 -5.42 -8.47 10.70
C ASN A 48 -4.19 -7.85 11.34
N LYS A 49 -3.01 -7.97 10.72
CA LYS A 49 -1.77 -7.50 11.34
C LYS A 49 -1.57 -6.00 11.12
N TYR A 50 -1.60 -5.56 9.86
CA TYR A 50 -1.27 -4.18 9.52
C TYR A 50 -2.41 -3.21 9.84
N LEU A 51 -3.66 -3.65 9.69
CA LEU A 51 -4.81 -2.84 10.09
C LEU A 51 -4.84 -2.59 11.61
N ASP A 52 -4.54 -3.61 12.43
CA ASP A 52 -4.45 -3.45 13.89
C ASP A 52 -3.32 -2.50 14.31
N ILE A 53 -2.18 -2.54 13.60
CA ILE A 53 -1.07 -1.60 13.82
C ILE A 53 -1.53 -0.17 13.53
N GLU A 54 -2.18 0.06 12.38
CA GLU A 54 -2.69 1.38 12.00
C GLU A 54 -3.69 1.92 13.05
N TYR A 55 -4.61 1.08 13.54
CA TYR A 55 -5.55 1.50 14.58
C TYR A 55 -4.86 1.91 15.89
N LYS A 56 -3.83 1.18 16.31
CA LYS A 56 -3.05 1.52 17.51
C LYS A 56 -2.28 2.81 17.34
N ASP A 57 -1.67 3.01 16.17
CA ASP A 57 -0.95 4.25 15.87
C ASP A 57 -1.92 5.45 15.87
N MET A 58 -3.14 5.28 15.35
CA MET A 58 -4.19 6.31 15.44
C MET A 58 -4.61 6.58 16.89
N GLU A 59 -4.82 5.54 17.71
CA GLU A 59 -5.19 5.68 19.12
C GLU A 59 -4.10 6.43 19.93
N ALA A 60 -2.82 6.11 19.68
CA ALA A 60 -1.69 6.79 20.31
C ALA A 60 -1.50 8.24 19.87
N TYR A 61 -2.02 8.63 18.71
CA TYR A 61 -1.99 10.01 18.23
C TYR A 61 -3.10 10.88 18.84
N VAL A 62 -4.24 10.26 19.18
CA VAL A 62 -5.42 10.96 19.72
C VAL A 62 -5.35 11.13 21.25
N ASN A 63 -4.70 10.20 21.95
CA ASN A 63 -4.48 10.23 23.40
C ASN A 63 -3.17 10.95 23.77
#